data_AF-A0A920VYA2-F1
#
_entry.id   AF-A0A920VYA2-F1
#
_cell.length_a   1.000
_cell.length_b   1.000
_cell.length_c   1.000
_cell.angle_alpha   90.00
_cell.angle_beta   90.00
_cell.angle_gamma   90.00
#
_symmetry.space_group_name_H-M   'P 1'
#
loop_
_entity.id
_entity.type
_entity.pdbx_description
1 polymer ?
#
loop_
_entity_poly.entity_id
_entity_poly.type
_entity_poly.pdbx_seq_one_letter_code
_entity_poly.pdbx_strand_id
1 'polypeptide(L)' 'MGLPPKSLDKTRKHLREVGNISSTSVLVILDECLNGPVPKIYGKSDTGNFGMMLSLGPAFSGELVLLQW' A
#
# COMPACT_ATOMS: atom_id res chain seq x y z
N MET A 1 2.40 -1.24 14.43
CA MET A 1 1.19 -1.66 13.68
C MET A 1 1.00 -3.18 13.57
N GLY A 2 1.92 -4.04 14.03
CA GLY A 2 1.68 -5.49 14.05
C GLY A 2 1.33 -6.09 12.67
N LEU A 3 1.87 -5.52 11.60
CA LEU A 3 1.56 -5.95 10.23
C LEU A 3 2.11 -7.36 9.97
N PRO A 4 1.40 -8.19 9.18
CA PRO A 4 1.93 -9.46 8.72
C PRO A 4 3.31 -9.29 8.05
N PRO A 5 4.16 -10.34 8.08
CA PRO A 5 5.41 -10.32 7.35
C PRO A 5 5.16 -9.97 5.87
N LYS A 6 6.08 -9.20 5.28
CA LYS A 6 6.08 -8.83 3.85
C LYS A 6 4.95 -7.93 3.37
N SER A 7 4.08 -7.41 4.25
CA SER A 7 3.01 -6.47 3.86
C SER A 7 3.50 -5.19 3.18
N LEU A 8 4.76 -4.81 3.39
CA LEU A 8 5.38 -3.61 2.80
C LEU A 8 6.47 -3.92 1.78
N ASP A 9 6.61 -5.17 1.32
CA ASP A 9 7.70 -5.56 0.43
C ASP A 9 7.66 -4.81 -0.90
N LYS A 10 6.47 -4.63 -1.49
CA LYS A 10 6.29 -3.83 -2.72
C LYS A 10 6.73 -2.38 -2.51
N THR A 11 6.22 -1.71 -1.47
CA THR A 11 6.63 -0.34 -1.11
C THR A 11 8.14 -0.21 -0.90
N ARG A 12 8.75 -1.17 -0.17
CA ARG A 12 10.20 -1.18 0.09
C ARG A 12 11.00 -1.47 -1.17
N LYS A 13 10.51 -2.31 -2.08
CA LYS A 13 11.14 -2.58 -3.37
C LYS A 13 11.10 -1.32 -4.25
N HIS A 14 9.92 -0.70 -4.41
CA HIS A 14 9.75 0.55 -5.15
C HIS A 14 10.68 1.66 -4.62
N LEU A 15 10.74 1.84 -3.30
CA LEU A 15 11.63 2.83 -2.70
C LEU A 15 13.13 2.56 -2.98
N ARG A 16 13.54 1.29 -3.11
CA ARG A 16 14.94 0.94 -3.44
C ARG A 16 15.26 1.14 -4.93
N GLU A 17 14.31 0.88 -5.82
CA GLU A 17 14.52 0.88 -7.27
C GLU A 17 14.23 2.24 -7.92
N VAL A 18 13.21 2.95 -7.45
CA VAL A 18 12.69 4.19 -8.04
C VAL A 18 12.91 5.40 -7.12
N GLY A 19 12.86 5.18 -5.80
CA GLY A 19 12.96 6.25 -4.80
C GLY A 19 11.60 6.89 -4.46
N ASN A 20 11.65 7.98 -3.71
CA ASN A 20 10.46 8.77 -3.37
C ASN A 20 10.24 9.85 -4.44
N ILE A 21 9.24 9.64 -5.32
CA ILE A 21 8.83 10.58 -6.36
C ILE A 21 7.71 11.51 -5.89
N SER A 22 7.70 11.86 -4.59
CA SER A 22 6.70 12.70 -3.93
C SER A 22 5.30 12.07 -3.98
N SER A 23 4.25 12.88 -4.12
CA SER A 23 2.84 12.49 -4.13
C SER A 23 2.50 11.41 -5.16
N THR A 24 3.22 11.34 -6.27
CA THR A 24 3.00 10.31 -7.30
C THR A 24 3.35 8.90 -6.82
N SER A 25 4.21 8.76 -5.80
CA SER A 25 4.68 7.45 -5.31
C SER A 25 3.52 6.53 -4.89
N VAL A 26 2.49 7.06 -4.23
CA VAL A 26 1.36 6.25 -3.75
C VAL A 26 0.49 5.72 -4.89
N LEU A 27 0.37 6.49 -5.99
CA LEU A 27 -0.40 6.07 -7.16
C LEU A 27 0.32 4.98 -7.95
N VAL A 28 1.64 5.10 -8.12
CA VAL A 28 2.44 4.07 -8.80
C VAL A 28 2.46 2.78 -8.00
N ILE A 29 2.63 2.86 -6.67
CA ILE A 29 2.59 1.69 -5.80
C ILE A 29 1.19 1.06 -5.80
N LEU A 30 0.12 1.86 -5.86
CA LEU A 30 -1.24 1.35 -5.98
C LEU A 30 -1.43 0.58 -7.29
N ASP A 31 -0.95 1.12 -8.40
CA ASP A 31 -0.98 0.44 -9.71
C ASP A 31 -0.21 -0.89 -9.68
N GLU A 32 1.01 -0.92 -9.12
CA GLU A 32 1.78 -2.15 -8.88
C GLU A 32 1.06 -3.16 -7.95
N CYS A 33 0.23 -2.65 -7.04
CA CYS A 33 -0.58 -3.47 -6.15
C CYS A 33 -1.74 -4.13 -6.92
N LEU A 34 -2.49 -3.35 -7.69
CA LEU A 34 -3.67 -3.78 -8.44
C LEU A 34 -3.32 -4.69 -9.62
N ASN A 35 -2.22 -4.41 -10.32
CA ASN A 35 -1.76 -5.19 -11.47
C ASN A 35 -0.89 -6.40 -11.08
N GLY A 36 -0.55 -6.55 -9.79
CA GLY A 36 0.24 -7.66 -9.29
C GLY A 36 -0.58 -8.77 -8.64
N PRO A 37 0.06 -9.84 -8.15
CA PRO A 37 -0.63 -10.88 -7.38
C PRO A 37 -1.27 -10.26 -6.13
N VAL A 38 -2.57 -10.53 -5.94
CA VAL A 38 -3.31 -10.06 -4.76
C VAL A 38 -2.70 -10.70 -3.51
N PRO A 39 -2.24 -9.92 -2.52
CA PRO A 39 -1.73 -10.47 -1.28
C PRO A 39 -2.81 -11.32 -0.61
N LYS A 40 -2.46 -12.54 -0.18
CA LYS A 40 -3.34 -13.32 0.69
C LYS A 40 -3.43 -12.59 2.03
N ILE A 41 -4.50 -11.84 2.23
CA ILE A 41 -4.78 -11.21 3.51
C ILE A 41 -5.30 -12.31 4.43
N TYR A 42 -4.62 -12.52 5.55
CA TYR A 42 -5.09 -13.46 6.57
C TYR A 42 -6.40 -12.93 7.15
N GLY A 43 -7.48 -13.71 7.04
CA GLY A 43 -8.85 -13.25 7.32
C GLY A 43 -9.63 -13.00 6.02
N LYS A 44 -9.84 -14.06 5.23
CA LYS A 44 -10.75 -14.04 4.08
C LYS A 44 -12.16 -13.85 4.64
N SER A 45 -12.63 -12.60 4.67
CA SER A 45 -14.04 -12.31 4.91
C SER A 45 -14.80 -12.62 3.63
N ASP A 46 -15.99 -13.21 3.73
CA ASP A 46 -16.90 -13.44 2.60
C ASP A 46 -17.42 -12.14 1.94
N THR A 47 -16.84 -10.98 2.31
CA THR A 47 -17.29 -9.62 1.97
C THR A 47 -16.28 -8.79 1.15
N GLY A 48 -15.24 -9.41 0.56
CA GLY A 48 -14.22 -8.75 -0.26
C GLY A 48 -12.89 -8.49 0.47
N ASN A 49 -11.83 -8.20 -0.29
CA ASN A 49 -10.51 -7.90 0.29
C ASN A 49 -10.39 -6.40 0.59
N PHE A 50 -9.75 -6.06 1.70
CA PHE A 50 -9.51 -4.67 2.09
C PHE A 50 -8.02 -4.35 2.14
N GLY A 51 -7.64 -3.17 1.68
CA GLY A 51 -6.29 -2.63 1.79
C GLY A 51 -6.29 -1.21 2.34
N MET A 52 -5.15 -0.77 2.86
CA MET A 52 -4.97 0.60 3.35
C MET A 52 -3.83 1.26 2.58
N MET A 53 -4.12 2.40 1.95
CA MET A 53 -3.11 3.29 1.40
C MET A 53 -2.87 4.44 2.39
N LEU A 54 -1.60 4.77 2.62
CA LEU A 54 -1.20 5.81 3.56
C LEU A 54 -0.16 6.72 2.91
N SER A 55 -0.30 8.02 3.11
CA SER A 55 0.68 9.04 2.72
C SER A 55 1.02 9.93 3.91
N LEU A 56 2.21 10.54 3.88
CA LEU A 56 2.63 11.56 4.83
C LEU A 56 3.08 12.79 4.05
N GLY A 57 2.60 13.96 4.46
CA GLY A 57 2.90 15.24 3.84
C GLY A 57 3.54 16.25 4.80
N PRO A 58 3.78 17.48 4.33
CA PRO A 58 4.23 18.58 5.17
C PRO A 58 3.31 18.81 6.37
N ALA A 59 3.86 19.46 7.42
CA ALA A 59 3.15 19.74 8.67
C ALA A 59 2.62 18.48 9.39
N PHE A 60 3.30 17.33 9.21
CA PHE A 60 2.92 16.04 9.80
C PHE A 60 1.51 15.58 9.41
N SER A 61 1.01 16.04 8.26
CA SER A 61 -0.27 15.57 7.73
C SER A 61 -0.15 14.10 7.32
N GLY A 62 -1.14 13.29 7.68
CA GLY A 62 -1.26 11.90 7.28
C GLY A 62 -2.61 11.66 6.63
N GLU A 63 -2.61 11.07 5.44
CA GLU A 63 -3.82 10.69 4.72
C GLU A 63 -3.93 9.18 4.70
N LEU A 64 -5.14 8.66 4.95
CA LEU A 64 -5.43 7.23 4.97
C LEU A 64 -6.65 6.96 4.10
N VAL A 65 -6.53 6.00 3.18
CA VAL A 65 -7.62 5.56 2.32
C VAL A 65 -7.81 4.06 2.50
N LEU A 66 -9.04 3.66 2.85
CA LEU A 66 -9.46 2.27 2.84
C LEU A 66 -9.93 1.91 1.43
N LEU A 67 -9.35 0.86 0.88
CA LEU A 67 -9.64 0.34 -0.46
C LEU A 67 -10.32 -1.02 -0.32
N GLN A 68 -11.26 -1.31 -1.20
CA GLN A 68 -11.94 -2.61 -1.30
C GLN A 68 -11.84 -3.13 -2.73
N TRP A 69 -11.57 -4.43 -2.89
CA TRP A 69 -11.56 -5.12 -4.18
C TRP A 69 -11.91 -6.62 -4.06
#